data_AF-A0A3N1KWJ8-F1
#
_entry.id   AF-A0A3N1KWJ8-F1
#
_cell.length_a   1.000
_cell.length_b   1.000
_cell.length_c   1.000
_cell.angle_alpha   90.00
_cell.angle_beta   90.00
_cell.angle_gamma   90.00
#
_symmetry.space_group_name_H-M   'P 1'
#
loop_
_entity.id
_entity.type
_entity.pdbx_description
1 polymer ?
#
loop_
_entity_poly.entity_id
_entity_poly.type
_entity_poly.pdbx_seq_one_letter_code
_entity_poly.pdbx_strand_id
1 'polypeptide(L)' 'MLSEADIRAAIADAVDRGDLAALGIETDFYDFGLDSLDHAQILMRVEDLYGLHVADADFPACRSIAAIAAYSRQSADP' A
#
# COMPACT_ATOMS: atom_id res chain seq x y z
N MET A 1 5.96 12.15 2.01
CA MET A 1 5.25 11.70 0.80
C MET A 1 5.99 10.52 0.21
N LEU A 2 5.33 9.37 0.14
CA LEU A 2 5.90 8.14 -0.44
C LEU A 2 5.75 8.14 -1.96
N SER A 3 6.74 7.58 -2.64
CA SER A 3 6.72 7.37 -4.08
C SER A 3 6.12 6.01 -4.44
N GLU A 4 5.81 5.80 -5.74
CA GLU A 4 5.43 4.49 -6.26
C GLU A 4 6.49 3.43 -5.94
N ALA A 5 7.78 3.77 -6.06
CA ALA A 5 8.87 2.84 -5.82
C ALA A 5 8.92 2.38 -4.36
N ASP A 6 8.67 3.29 -3.41
CA ASP A 6 8.63 2.97 -1.98
C ASP A 6 7.50 1.96 -1.68
N ILE A 7 6.31 2.23 -2.22
CA ILE A 7 5.14 1.38 -1.98
C ILE A 7 5.31 0.02 -2.67
N ARG A 8 5.89 -0.02 -3.88
CA ARG A 8 6.24 -1.29 -4.54
C ARG A 8 7.26 -2.10 -3.75
N ALA A 9 8.24 -1.45 -3.13
CA ALA A 9 9.20 -2.14 -2.26
C ALA A 9 8.51 -2.74 -1.03
N ALA A 10 7.59 -2.01 -0.39
CA ALA A 10 6.81 -2.56 0.71
C ALA A 10 5.91 -3.73 0.29
N ILE A 11 5.26 -3.64 -0.88
CA ILE A 11 4.43 -4.73 -1.42
C ILE A 11 5.28 -5.98 -1.68
N ALA A 12 6.44 -5.83 -2.34
CA ALA A 12 7.33 -6.96 -2.64
C ALA A 12 7.91 -7.63 -1.39
N ASP A 13 8.07 -6.89 -0.29
CA ASP A 13 8.55 -7.44 0.99
C ASP A 13 7.42 -8.04 1.84
N ALA A 14 6.20 -7.53 1.70
CA ALA A 14 5.03 -8.00 2.44
C ALA A 14 4.42 -9.28 1.85
N VAL A 15 4.36 -9.39 0.52
CA VAL A 15 3.67 -10.48 -0.17
C VAL A 15 4.57 -11.19 -1.18
N ASP A 16 4.66 -12.52 -1.10
CA ASP A 16 5.43 -13.34 -2.04
C ASP A 16 4.53 -13.79 -3.21
N ARG A 17 4.33 -12.88 -4.19
CA ARG A 17 3.58 -13.17 -5.42
C ARG A 17 4.39 -12.83 -6.67
N GLY A 18 4.40 -13.77 -7.64
CA GLY A 18 5.22 -13.66 -8.85
C GLY A 18 4.71 -12.65 -9.89
N ASP A 19 3.50 -12.14 -9.76
CA ASP A 19 2.83 -11.28 -10.74
C ASP A 19 2.76 -9.80 -10.33
N LEU A 20 3.33 -9.41 -9.18
CA LEU A 20 3.27 -8.04 -8.64
C LEU A 20 3.81 -6.97 -9.60
N ALA A 21 4.69 -7.34 -10.52
CA ALA A 21 5.16 -6.44 -11.58
C ALA A 21 4.04 -5.97 -12.52
N ALA A 22 2.95 -6.74 -12.65
CA ALA A 22 1.77 -6.40 -13.43
C ALA A 22 0.74 -5.55 -12.66
N LEU A 23 0.93 -5.35 -11.35
CA LEU A 23 0.04 -4.53 -10.53
C LEU A 23 0.17 -3.05 -10.97
N GLY A 24 -0.92 -2.55 -11.58
CA GLY A 24 -1.05 -1.15 -11.97
C GLY A 24 -1.17 -0.25 -10.74
N ILE A 25 -0.76 1.02 -10.89
CA ILE A 25 -0.72 1.96 -9.75
C ILE A 25 -2.12 2.29 -9.18
N GLU A 26 -3.14 2.30 -10.03
CA GLU A 26 -4.54 2.55 -9.66
C GLU A 26 -5.32 1.25 -9.43
N THR A 27 -4.71 0.09 -9.66
CA THR A 27 -5.40 -1.19 -9.55
C THR A 27 -5.73 -1.45 -8.08
N ASP A 28 -6.99 -1.75 -7.82
CA ASP A 28 -7.44 -2.19 -6.51
C ASP A 28 -6.80 -3.54 -6.19
N PHE A 29 -6.21 -3.66 -4.99
CA PHE A 29 -5.53 -4.86 -4.55
C PHE A 29 -6.42 -6.10 -4.59
N TYR A 30 -7.71 -5.96 -4.28
CA TYR A 30 -8.64 -7.08 -4.29
C TYR A 30 -9.03 -7.50 -5.70
N ASP A 31 -9.15 -6.54 -6.63
CA ASP A 31 -9.37 -6.83 -8.06
C ASP A 31 -8.15 -7.52 -8.69
N PHE A 32 -6.94 -7.24 -8.18
CA PHE A 32 -5.71 -7.95 -8.54
C PHE A 32 -5.64 -9.36 -7.93
N GLY A 33 -6.48 -9.68 -6.95
CA GLY A 33 -6.52 -10.98 -6.28
C GLY A 33 -5.71 -11.07 -4.98
N LEU A 34 -5.33 -9.94 -4.39
CA LEU A 34 -4.88 -9.86 -3.01
C LEU A 34 -6.09 -9.93 -2.07
N ASP A 35 -5.90 -10.50 -0.89
CA ASP A 35 -6.95 -10.56 0.12
C ASP A 35 -6.76 -9.52 1.23
N SER A 36 -7.60 -9.59 2.26
CA SER A 36 -7.53 -8.64 3.38
C SER A 36 -6.28 -8.82 4.24
N LEU A 37 -5.71 -10.03 4.29
CA LEU A 37 -4.49 -10.29 5.03
C LEU A 37 -3.28 -9.72 4.26
N ASP A 38 -3.22 -9.96 2.95
CA ASP A 38 -2.23 -9.36 2.06
C ASP A 38 -2.24 -7.83 2.18
N HIS A 39 -3.43 -7.22 2.09
CA HIS A 39 -3.59 -5.77 2.22
C HIS A 39 -3.12 -5.24 3.58
N ALA A 40 -3.49 -5.90 4.69
CA ALA A 40 -3.04 -5.51 6.02
C ALA A 40 -1.50 -5.63 6.15
N GLN A 41 -0.90 -6.70 5.61
CA GLN A 41 0.55 -6.87 5.59
C GLN A 41 1.26 -5.77 4.82
N ILE A 42 0.71 -5.36 3.67
CA ILE A 42 1.24 -4.23 2.89
C ILE A 42 1.23 -2.95 3.74
N LEU A 43 0.13 -2.61 4.39
CA LEU A 43 0.02 -1.37 5.19
C LEU A 43 0.94 -1.40 6.41
N MET A 44 1.00 -2.53 7.13
CA MET A 44 1.96 -2.71 8.23
C MET A 44 3.40 -2.55 7.73
N ARG A 45 3.71 -3.07 6.54
CA ARG A 45 5.07 -2.98 6.01
C ARG A 45 5.44 -1.57 5.56
N VAL A 46 4.47 -0.83 5.03
CA VAL A 46 4.62 0.60 4.72
C VAL A 46 4.89 1.40 6.00
N GLU A 47 4.18 1.10 7.09
CA GLU A 47 4.44 1.70 8.40
C GLU A 47 5.85 1.37 8.91
N ASP A 48 6.25 0.10 8.90
CA ASP A 48 7.57 -0.34 9.38
C ASP A 48 8.74 0.29 8.62
N LEU A 49 8.62 0.43 7.29
CA LEU A 49 9.70 0.95 6.44
C LEU A 49 9.75 2.47 6.41
N TYR A 50 8.59 3.14 6.48
CA TYR A 50 8.49 4.55 6.16
C TYR A 50 7.78 5.41 7.22
N GLY A 51 7.26 4.78 8.28
CA GLY A 51 6.57 5.47 9.37
C GLY A 51 5.18 6.01 9.03
N LEU A 52 4.59 5.58 7.90
CA LEU A 52 3.23 5.98 7.54
C LEU A 52 2.23 5.10 8.30
N HIS A 53 1.66 5.65 9.37
CA HIS A 53 0.58 5.00 10.08
C HIS A 53 -0.76 5.26 9.37
N VAL A 54 -1.44 4.17 8.98
CA VAL A 54 -2.79 4.22 8.42
C VAL A 54 -3.75 3.73 9.50
N ALA A 55 -4.74 4.53 9.87
CA ALA A 55 -5.75 4.09 10.83
C ALA A 55 -6.64 2.99 10.22
N ASP A 56 -7.09 2.01 11.03
CA ASP A 56 -7.98 0.93 10.57
C ASP A 56 -9.22 1.43 9.79
N ALA A 57 -9.77 2.57 10.19
CA ALA A 57 -10.91 3.21 9.53
C ALA A 57 -10.60 3.66 8.09
N ASP A 58 -9.32 3.93 7.79
CA ASP A 58 -8.82 4.41 6.51
C ASP A 58 -8.26 3.29 5.63
N PHE A 59 -8.21 2.04 6.11
CA PHE A 59 -7.78 0.89 5.29
C PHE A 59 -8.54 0.82 3.97
N PRO A 60 -9.88 0.98 3.92
CA PRO A 60 -10.61 0.98 2.65
C PRO A 60 -10.18 2.07 1.67
N ALA A 61 -9.56 3.16 2.16
CA ALA A 61 -9.04 4.24 1.33
C ALA A 61 -7.61 3.99 0.82
N CYS A 62 -6.95 2.90 1.22
CA CYS A 62 -5.54 2.60 0.91
C CYS A 62 -5.37 1.33 0.06
N ARG A 63 -6.32 1.05 -0.84
CA ARG A 63 -6.41 -0.21 -1.61
C ARG A 63 -5.63 -0.23 -2.94
N SER A 64 -4.79 0.77 -3.19
CA SER A 64 -3.94 0.83 -4.38
C SER A 64 -2.64 1.57 -4.07
N ILE A 65 -1.63 1.43 -4.95
CA ILE A 65 -0.36 2.14 -4.80
C ILE A 65 -0.59 3.66 -4.82
N ALA A 66 -1.40 4.15 -5.76
CA ALA A 66 -1.72 5.56 -5.86
C ALA A 66 -2.47 6.08 -4.62
N ALA A 67 -3.35 5.26 -4.05
CA ALA A 67 -4.12 5.60 -2.87
C ALA A 67 -3.24 5.73 -1.61
N ILE A 68 -2.31 4.79 -1.39
CA ILE A 68 -1.32 4.86 -0.31
C ILE A 68 -0.43 6.11 -0.47
N ALA A 69 0.03 6.38 -1.71
CA ALA A 69 0.82 7.57 -1.99
C ALA A 69 0.04 8.86 -1.68
N ALA A 70 -1.24 8.90 -2.03
CA ALA A 70 -2.13 10.02 -1.75
C ALA A 70 -2.41 10.20 -0.25
N TYR A 71 -2.60 9.11 0.48
CA TYR A 71 -2.75 9.15 1.95
C TYR A 71 -1.50 9.74 2.60
N SER A 72 -0.31 9.29 2.19
CA SER A 72 0.98 9.80 2.71
C SER A 72 1.24 11.30 2.47
N ARG A 73 0.54 11.92 1.51
CA ARG A 73 0.58 13.37 1.29
C ARG A 73 -0.29 14.10 2.29
N GLN A 74 -1.47 13.58 2.57
CA GLN A 74 -2.44 14.18 3.48
C GLN A 74 -1.98 14.08 4.93
N SER A 75 -1.40 12.95 5.33
CA SER A 75 -0.86 12.77 6.69
C SER A 75 0.43 13.55 6.96
N ALA A 76 1.03 14.15 5.94
CA ALA A 76 2.23 14.99 6.07
C ALA A 76 1.91 16.48 6.27
N ASP A 77 0.63 16.87 6.20
CA ASP A 77 0.16 18.24 6.42
C ASP A 77 -0.50 18.31 7.82
N PRO A 78 0.09 19.04 8.78
CA PRO A 78 -0.39 19.13 10.16
C PRO A 78 -1.70 19.91 10.36
#